data_AF-A0AAX3TBP8-F1
#
_entry.id   AF-A0AAX3TBP8-F1
#
_cell.length_a   1.000
_cell.length_b   1.000
_cell.length_c   1.000
_cell.angle_alpha   90.00
_cell.angle_beta   90.00
_cell.angle_gamma   90.00
#
_symmetry.space_group_name_H-M   'P 1'
#
loop_
_entity.id
_entity.type
_entity.pdbx_description
1 polymer ?
#
loop_
_entity_poly.entity_id
_entity_poly.type
_entity_poly.pdbx_seq_one_letter_code
_entity_poly.pdbx_strand_id
1 'polypeptide(L)'
;MQFQLFRTTSARTRRPVLPVVVLAGAALALTVPATAAAEPEQDQAPIGIANLIPAADAPVPVGPGEYSYVATHEITQRAATMKAPEAIASLPVPAQYRPANLGLAQQFDLALAGALASPGGCLQVVVDPRSRTGSLFDYGFFPVAGEYCS
;
A
#
# COMPACT_ATOMS: atom_id res chain seq x y z
N MET A 1 20.59 -38.63 -34.35
CA MET A 1 21.58 -39.16 -33.38
C MET A 1 22.52 -37.99 -33.07
N GLN A 2 22.82 -37.55 -31.85
CA GLN A 2 22.94 -38.25 -30.58
C GLN A 2 23.00 -37.17 -29.47
N PHE A 3 22.25 -37.39 -28.39
CA PHE A 3 22.31 -36.61 -27.15
C PHE A 3 23.69 -36.75 -26.50
N GLN A 4 24.25 -35.67 -25.94
CA GLN A 4 25.31 -35.77 -24.94
C GLN A 4 24.95 -34.96 -23.68
N LEU A 5 24.50 -35.72 -22.68
CA LEU A 5 24.27 -35.30 -21.30
C LEU A 5 25.62 -35.25 -20.58
N PHE A 6 26.04 -34.07 -20.12
CA PHE A 6 27.13 -33.95 -19.15
C PHE A 6 26.58 -34.17 -17.74
N ARG A 7 26.92 -35.33 -17.15
CA ARG A 7 26.84 -35.58 -15.71
C ARG A 7 28.16 -35.11 -15.08
N THR A 8 28.10 -34.17 -14.13
CA THR A 8 29.20 -33.92 -13.21
C THR A 8 28.79 -34.37 -11.82
N THR A 9 29.48 -35.40 -11.34
CA THR A 9 29.44 -35.87 -9.95
C THR A 9 30.32 -34.97 -9.10
N SER A 10 29.79 -34.47 -7.99
CA SER A 10 30.62 -33.82 -6.96
C SER A 10 30.15 -34.29 -5.58
N ALA A 11 30.91 -35.21 -5.01
CA ALA A 11 30.82 -35.61 -3.62
C ALA A 11 31.39 -34.51 -2.72
N ARG A 12 30.65 -34.06 -1.70
CA ARG A 12 31.24 -33.39 -0.55
C ARG A 12 30.46 -33.69 0.72
N THR A 13 31.08 -34.55 1.50
CA THR A 13 30.87 -34.95 2.89
C THR A 13 30.63 -33.76 3.83
N ARG A 14 29.51 -33.75 4.57
CA ARG A 14 29.39 -33.10 5.90
C ARG A 14 28.37 -33.83 6.79
N ARG A 15 28.89 -34.53 7.81
CA ARG A 15 28.21 -34.84 9.09
C ARG A 15 27.80 -33.51 9.76
N PRO A 16 26.73 -33.41 10.59
CA PRO A 16 26.73 -34.08 11.90
C PRO A 16 25.38 -34.35 12.61
N VAL A 17 25.54 -35.00 13.78
CA VAL A 17 24.69 -35.07 15.00
C VAL A 17 23.57 -36.12 15.05
N LEU A 18 23.73 -36.98 16.07
CA LEU A 18 22.93 -38.12 16.48
C LEU A 18 21.60 -37.71 17.16
N PRO A 19 20.61 -38.62 17.20
CA PRO A 19 19.33 -38.42 17.87
C PRO A 19 19.43 -38.76 19.36
N VAL A 20 18.77 -37.97 20.21
CA VAL A 20 18.48 -38.35 21.61
C VAL A 20 16.98 -38.30 21.79
N VAL A 21 16.35 -39.48 21.68
CA VAL A 21 15.00 -39.74 22.17
C VAL A 21 15.17 -40.20 23.61
N VAL A 22 14.71 -39.40 24.57
CA VAL A 22 14.58 -39.81 25.97
C VAL A 22 13.11 -39.82 26.32
N LEU A 23 12.61 -41.02 26.59
CA LEU A 23 11.35 -41.28 27.27
C LEU A 23 11.36 -40.64 28.67
N ALA A 24 10.34 -39.88 28.99
CA ALA A 24 9.86 -39.65 30.35
C ALA A 24 8.33 -39.82 30.28
N GLY A 25 7.69 -40.75 31.00
CA GLY A 25 7.91 -41.07 32.40
C GLY A 25 6.78 -40.41 33.18
N ALA A 26 5.65 -41.09 33.28
CA ALA A 26 4.47 -40.63 34.00
C ALA A 26 4.69 -40.62 35.51
N ALA A 27 4.34 -39.54 36.21
CA ALA A 27 3.78 -39.54 37.57
C ALA A 27 3.40 -38.12 38.06
N LEU A 28 2.11 -37.94 38.35
CA LEU A 28 1.50 -37.21 39.48
C LEU A 28 1.97 -35.77 39.81
N ALA A 29 1.10 -34.80 39.55
CA ALA A 29 0.65 -33.84 40.57
C ALA A 29 -0.67 -33.19 40.13
N LEU A 30 -1.72 -33.39 40.92
CA LEU A 30 -2.98 -32.64 40.85
C LEU A 30 -2.71 -31.19 41.22
N THR A 31 -2.51 -30.32 40.23
CA THR A 31 -2.59 -28.87 40.41
C THR A 31 -3.84 -28.39 39.70
N VAL A 32 -4.86 -28.04 40.49
CA VAL A 32 -6.06 -27.34 40.03
C VAL A 32 -5.61 -26.06 39.33
N PRO A 33 -5.80 -25.88 38.01
CA PRO A 33 -5.70 -24.55 37.45
C PRO A 33 -6.90 -23.79 37.99
N ALA A 34 -6.60 -22.77 38.80
CA ALA A 34 -7.55 -21.75 39.19
C ALA A 34 -8.36 -21.33 37.95
N THR A 35 -9.68 -21.33 38.08
CA THR A 35 -10.60 -20.74 37.11
C THR A 35 -10.21 -19.28 36.94
N ALA A 36 -9.41 -18.99 35.91
CA ALA A 36 -9.27 -17.65 35.40
C ALA A 36 -10.65 -17.27 34.86
N ALA A 37 -11.34 -16.41 35.61
CA ALA A 37 -12.55 -15.77 35.14
C ALA A 37 -12.26 -15.21 33.75
N ALA A 38 -13.09 -15.56 32.77
CA ALA A 38 -13.02 -14.97 31.45
C ALA A 38 -13.14 -13.45 31.64
N GLU A 39 -12.04 -12.75 31.37
CA GLU A 39 -12.05 -11.30 31.22
C GLU A 39 -13.04 -11.00 30.09
N PRO A 40 -13.97 -10.04 30.27
CA PRO A 40 -14.96 -9.76 29.26
C PRO A 40 -14.24 -9.36 27.98
N GLU A 41 -14.56 -10.07 26.90
CA GLU A 41 -14.15 -9.78 25.54
C GLU A 41 -14.39 -8.29 25.30
N GLN A 42 -13.31 -7.51 25.25
CA GLN A 42 -13.41 -6.10 24.93
C GLN A 42 -13.98 -6.04 23.53
N ASP A 43 -15.22 -5.56 23.45
CA ASP A 43 -15.92 -5.23 22.23
C ASP A 43 -15.05 -4.22 21.47
N GLN A 44 -14.17 -4.73 20.60
CA GLN A 44 -13.32 -3.92 19.76
C GLN A 44 -14.27 -3.22 18.80
N ALA A 45 -14.59 -1.96 19.14
CA ALA A 45 -15.35 -1.09 18.27
C ALA A 45 -14.80 -1.24 16.84
N PRO A 46 -15.68 -1.42 15.84
CA PRO A 46 -15.25 -1.67 14.48
C PRO A 46 -14.25 -0.57 14.10
N ILE A 47 -13.04 -0.96 13.70
CA ILE A 47 -12.02 -0.03 13.22
C ILE A 47 -12.70 0.77 12.11
N GLY A 48 -12.98 2.03 12.38
CA GLY A 48 -13.68 2.89 11.45
C GLY A 48 -12.85 3.03 10.19
N ILE A 49 -13.23 2.31 9.13
CA ILE A 49 -12.82 2.54 7.74
C ILE A 49 -13.25 3.93 7.24
N ALA A 50 -13.90 4.73 8.08
CA ALA A 50 -14.38 6.07 7.83
C ALA A 50 -13.27 7.11 7.55
N ASN A 51 -11.99 6.80 7.77
CA ASN A 51 -10.91 7.80 7.68
C ASN A 51 -9.81 7.46 6.68
N LEU A 52 -10.15 6.78 5.57
CA LEU A 52 -9.20 6.53 4.46
C LEU A 52 -9.12 7.70 3.47
N ILE A 53 -10.11 8.60 3.49
CA ILE A 53 -10.09 9.79 2.64
C ILE A 53 -9.17 10.83 3.29
N PRO A 54 -8.07 11.24 2.63
CA PRO A 54 -7.18 12.27 3.15
C PRO A 54 -7.95 13.58 3.30
N ALA A 55 -7.76 14.25 4.44
CA ALA A 55 -8.31 15.58 4.66
C ALA A 55 -7.62 16.60 3.74
N ALA A 56 -8.40 17.56 3.24
CA ALA A 56 -7.87 18.66 2.46
C ALA A 56 -7.19 19.68 3.39
N ASP A 57 -5.94 20.02 3.08
CA ASP A 57 -5.11 20.92 3.89
C ASP A 57 -4.37 21.92 2.99
N ALA A 58 -3.41 22.66 3.55
CA ALA A 58 -2.50 23.49 2.76
C ALA A 58 -1.73 22.65 1.71
N PRO A 59 -1.38 23.22 0.54
CA PRO A 59 -0.57 22.54 -0.44
C PRO A 59 0.72 21.98 0.16
N VAL A 60 1.08 20.75 -0.22
CA VAL A 60 2.32 20.15 0.24
C VAL A 60 3.52 20.88 -0.37
N PRO A 61 4.58 21.14 0.41
CA PRO A 61 5.81 21.71 -0.12
C PRO A 61 6.52 20.67 -1.00
N VAL A 62 7.16 21.14 -2.07
CA VAL A 62 7.92 20.28 -2.99
C VAL A 62 9.43 20.43 -2.83
N GLY A 63 10.14 19.32 -2.98
CA GLY A 63 11.59 19.25 -2.86
C GLY A 63 12.33 19.76 -4.11
N PRO A 64 13.67 19.90 -4.04
CA PRO A 64 14.47 20.38 -5.16
C PRO A 64 14.37 19.40 -6.34
N GLY A 65 13.87 19.86 -7.49
CA GLY A 65 13.73 19.06 -8.72
C GLY A 65 12.39 18.37 -8.89
N GLU A 66 11.45 18.54 -7.95
CA GLU A 66 10.05 18.14 -8.09
C GLU A 66 9.24 19.27 -8.74
N TYR A 67 8.17 18.90 -9.43
CA TYR A 67 7.24 19.84 -10.04
C TYR A 67 5.88 19.74 -9.35
N SER A 68 5.31 20.89 -8.95
CA SER A 68 3.98 20.98 -8.34
C SER A 68 3.00 21.70 -9.25
N TYR A 69 1.80 21.15 -9.37
CA TYR A 69 0.68 21.77 -10.07
C TYR A 69 -0.54 21.76 -9.16
N VAL A 70 -1.19 22.90 -8.99
CA VAL A 70 -2.47 23.01 -8.26
C VAL A 70 -3.56 23.26 -9.30
N ALA A 71 -4.54 22.36 -9.34
CA ALA A 71 -5.70 22.51 -10.20
C ALA A 71 -6.65 23.58 -9.62
N THR A 72 -7.51 24.17 -10.45
CA THR A 72 -8.65 24.95 -9.93
C THR A 72 -9.72 24.01 -9.38
N HIS A 73 -10.69 24.57 -8.64
CA HIS A 73 -11.83 23.79 -8.16
C HIS A 73 -12.63 23.18 -9.32
N GLU A 74 -12.85 23.93 -10.40
CA GLU A 74 -13.63 23.48 -11.57
C GLU A 74 -12.93 22.32 -12.30
N ILE A 75 -11.60 22.38 -12.40
CA ILE A 75 -10.81 21.28 -12.98
C ILE A 75 -10.91 20.03 -12.10
N THR A 76 -10.91 20.20 -10.78
CA THR A 76 -11.07 19.10 -9.81
C THR A 76 -12.46 18.47 -9.94
N GLN A 77 -13.53 19.27 -9.98
CA GLN A 77 -14.89 18.76 -10.23
C GLN A 77 -15.02 18.06 -11.58
N ARG A 78 -14.37 18.60 -12.61
CA ARG A 78 -14.38 18.00 -13.95
C ARG A 78 -13.69 16.65 -13.93
N ALA A 79 -12.57 16.50 -13.22
CA ALA A 79 -11.88 15.22 -13.08
C ALA A 79 -12.78 14.14 -12.46
N ALA A 80 -13.57 14.50 -11.43
CA ALA A 80 -14.55 13.58 -10.84
C ALA A 80 -15.69 13.25 -11.80
N THR A 81 -16.24 14.27 -12.48
CA THR A 81 -17.30 14.06 -13.48
C THR A 81 -16.85 13.14 -14.62
N MET A 82 -15.59 13.27 -15.03
CA MET A 82 -14.97 12.45 -16.08
C MET A 82 -14.54 11.07 -15.59
N LYS A 83 -14.68 10.75 -14.30
CA LYS A 83 -14.21 9.48 -13.71
C LYS A 83 -12.73 9.25 -14.01
N ALA A 84 -11.91 10.28 -13.78
CA ALA A 84 -10.50 10.26 -14.12
C ALA A 84 -9.72 9.10 -13.43
N PRO A 85 -9.98 8.74 -12.16
CA PRO A 85 -9.37 7.57 -11.55
C PRO A 85 -9.69 6.27 -12.29
N GLU A 86 -10.95 6.06 -12.68
CA GLU A 86 -11.36 4.87 -13.44
C GLU A 86 -10.77 4.86 -14.85
N ALA A 87 -10.66 6.04 -15.47
CA ALA A 87 -9.96 6.19 -16.75
C ALA A 87 -8.51 5.70 -16.63
N ILE A 88 -7.78 6.11 -15.57
CA ILE A 88 -6.42 5.61 -15.30
C ILE A 88 -6.43 4.10 -15.08
N ALA A 89 -7.31 3.59 -14.20
CA ALA A 89 -7.39 2.16 -13.91
C ALA A 89 -7.63 1.29 -15.16
N SER A 90 -8.32 1.85 -16.17
CA SER A 90 -8.66 1.18 -17.43
C SER A 90 -7.58 1.27 -18.52
N LEU A 91 -6.50 2.03 -18.31
CA LEU A 91 -5.44 2.18 -19.31
C LEU A 91 -4.83 0.82 -19.69
N PRO A 92 -4.60 0.56 -20.99
CA PRO A 92 -3.97 -0.67 -21.45
C PRO A 92 -2.47 -0.64 -21.10
N VAL A 93 -2.14 -1.10 -19.89
CA VAL A 93 -0.76 -1.25 -19.43
C VAL A 93 -0.30 -2.71 -19.53
N PRO A 94 0.99 -2.98 -19.80
CA PRO A 94 1.57 -4.31 -19.67
C PRO A 94 1.26 -4.93 -18.30
N ALA A 95 1.07 -6.26 -18.26
CA ALA A 95 0.61 -6.97 -17.07
C ALA A 95 1.47 -6.69 -15.82
N GLN A 96 2.79 -6.56 -16.00
CA GLN A 96 3.73 -6.25 -14.92
C GLN A 96 3.51 -4.87 -14.27
N TYR A 97 2.89 -3.92 -14.97
CA TYR A 97 2.63 -2.56 -14.47
C TYR A 97 1.20 -2.36 -13.98
N ARG A 98 0.31 -3.35 -14.18
CA ARG A 98 -1.09 -3.25 -13.76
C ARG A 98 -1.27 -2.92 -12.27
N PRO A 99 -0.53 -3.52 -11.32
CA PRO A 99 -0.66 -3.16 -9.92
C PRO A 99 -0.30 -1.70 -9.63
N ALA A 100 0.76 -1.18 -10.26
CA ALA A 100 1.16 0.22 -10.11
C ALA A 100 0.11 1.18 -10.69
N ASN A 101 -0.49 0.84 -11.83
CA ASN A 101 -1.55 1.64 -12.44
C ASN A 101 -2.83 1.69 -11.58
N LEU A 102 -3.20 0.55 -10.98
CA LEU A 102 -4.34 0.50 -10.04
C LEU A 102 -4.04 1.29 -8.75
N GLY A 103 -2.80 1.21 -8.25
CA GLY A 103 -2.36 2.01 -7.10
C GLY A 103 -2.43 3.52 -7.40
N LEU A 104 -1.97 3.94 -8.57
CA LEU A 104 -2.06 5.34 -9.02
C LEU A 104 -3.51 5.82 -9.11
N ALA A 105 -4.39 5.00 -9.72
CA ALA A 105 -5.82 5.29 -9.79
C ALA A 105 -6.43 5.45 -8.40
N GLN A 106 -6.13 4.54 -7.47
CA GLN A 106 -6.65 4.60 -6.11
C GLN A 106 -6.13 5.82 -5.34
N GLN A 107 -4.85 6.16 -5.46
CA GLN A 107 -4.28 7.35 -4.83
C GLN A 107 -4.93 8.63 -5.33
N PHE A 108 -5.17 8.71 -6.65
CA PHE A 108 -5.89 9.84 -7.20
C PHE A 108 -7.35 9.87 -6.73
N ASP A 109 -8.05 8.74 -6.73
CA ASP A 109 -9.45 8.67 -6.27
C ASP A 109 -9.59 9.19 -4.84
N LEU A 110 -8.73 8.75 -3.93
CA LEU A 110 -8.73 9.20 -2.54
C LEU A 110 -8.43 10.70 -2.41
N ALA A 111 -7.42 11.21 -3.12
CA ALA A 111 -7.08 12.63 -3.09
C ALA A 111 -8.19 13.50 -3.72
N LEU A 112 -8.84 13.01 -4.77
CA LEU A 112 -9.94 13.69 -5.44
C LEU A 112 -11.17 13.75 -4.53
N ALA A 113 -11.50 12.63 -3.86
CA ALA A 113 -12.56 12.58 -2.86
C ALA A 113 -12.27 13.53 -1.68
N GLY A 114 -11.02 13.56 -1.20
CA GLY A 114 -10.58 14.47 -0.14
C GLY A 114 -10.71 15.95 -0.53
N ALA A 115 -10.30 16.30 -1.75
CA ALA A 115 -10.38 17.67 -2.25
C ALA A 115 -11.84 18.13 -2.35
N LEU A 116 -12.72 17.28 -2.90
CA LEU A 116 -14.13 17.60 -3.10
C LEU A 116 -14.96 17.55 -1.81
N ALA A 117 -14.45 16.93 -0.74
CA ALA A 117 -15.05 17.01 0.59
C ALA A 117 -14.88 18.40 1.23
N SER A 118 -13.89 19.19 0.78
CA SER A 118 -13.68 20.57 1.21
C SER A 118 -14.39 21.56 0.28
N PRO A 119 -15.21 22.50 0.80
CA PRO A 119 -15.84 23.53 -0.03
C PRO A 119 -14.80 24.35 -0.82
N GLY A 120 -14.88 24.32 -2.15
CA GLY A 120 -13.91 24.98 -3.03
C GLY A 120 -12.56 24.28 -3.16
N GLY A 121 -12.39 23.10 -2.54
CA GLY A 121 -11.11 22.37 -2.53
C GLY A 121 -10.67 21.89 -3.91
N CYS A 122 -9.37 21.73 -4.08
CA CYS A 122 -8.75 21.40 -5.34
C CYS A 122 -7.66 20.33 -5.20
N LEU A 123 -7.23 19.77 -6.32
CA LEU A 123 -6.19 18.75 -6.33
C LEU A 123 -4.82 19.38 -6.60
N GLN A 124 -3.83 19.05 -5.77
CA GLN A 124 -2.41 19.25 -6.10
C GLN A 124 -1.82 17.96 -6.64
N VAL A 125 -1.04 18.08 -7.71
CA VAL A 125 -0.23 17.02 -8.30
C VAL A 125 1.24 17.36 -8.12
N VAL A 126 2.00 16.45 -7.54
CA VAL A 126 3.46 16.52 -7.44
C VAL A 126 4.07 15.46 -8.34
N VAL A 127 5.06 15.84 -9.14
CA VAL A 127 5.78 14.95 -10.06
C VAL A 127 7.26 14.96 -9.68
N ASP A 128 7.80 13.81 -9.26
CA ASP A 128 9.24 13.60 -9.11
C ASP A 128 9.81 12.89 -10.35
N PRO A 129 10.64 13.55 -11.16
CA PRO A 129 11.27 12.93 -12.33
C PRO A 129 12.41 11.96 -11.98
N ARG A 130 12.83 11.88 -10.71
CA ARG A 130 13.94 11.02 -10.28
C ARG A 130 13.45 9.72 -9.68
N SER A 131 12.57 9.02 -10.40
CA SER A 131 11.98 7.79 -9.89
C SER A 131 13.06 6.79 -9.45
N ARG A 132 12.95 6.31 -8.21
CA ARG A 132 13.92 5.37 -7.61
C ARG A 132 13.50 3.91 -7.79
N THR A 133 12.37 3.65 -8.42
CA THR A 133 11.68 2.34 -8.43
C THR A 133 11.50 1.76 -9.84
N GLY A 134 12.11 2.37 -10.87
CA GLY A 134 12.03 1.91 -12.26
C GLY A 134 10.87 2.51 -13.07
N SER A 135 10.10 3.44 -12.50
CA SER A 135 9.14 4.29 -13.20
C SER A 135 9.88 5.41 -13.94
N LEU A 136 9.24 6.07 -14.92
CA LEU A 136 9.80 7.29 -15.52
C LEU A 136 9.56 8.53 -14.63
N PHE A 137 8.48 8.52 -13.84
CA PHE A 137 8.07 9.58 -12.92
C PHE A 137 7.35 8.94 -11.74
N ASP A 138 7.51 9.53 -10.55
CA ASP A 138 6.66 9.23 -9.39
C ASP A 138 5.64 10.38 -9.21
N TYR A 139 4.37 10.02 -9.01
CA TYR A 139 3.27 10.98 -8.89
C TYR A 139 2.69 10.97 -7.47
N GLY A 140 2.48 12.14 -6.89
CA GLY A 140 1.73 12.36 -5.66
C GLY A 140 0.47 13.18 -5.92
N PHE A 141 -0.66 12.77 -5.34
CA PHE A 141 -1.92 13.50 -5.40
C PHE A 141 -2.33 13.91 -3.99
N PHE A 142 -2.65 15.19 -3.81
CA PHE A 142 -2.95 15.75 -2.50
C PHE A 142 -4.22 16.59 -2.56
N PRO A 143 -5.16 16.39 -1.63
CA PRO A 143 -6.30 17.27 -1.49
C PRO A 143 -5.88 18.60 -0.87
N VAL A 144 -6.29 19.70 -1.50
CA VAL A 144 -6.00 21.07 -1.05
C VAL A 144 -7.29 21.75 -0.62
N ALA A 145 -7.28 22.39 0.54
CA ALA A 145 -8.43 23.10 1.08
C ALA A 145 -8.78 24.32 0.22
N GLY A 146 -10.07 24.66 0.15
CA GLY A 146 -10.58 25.67 -0.78
C GLY A 146 -9.98 27.06 -0.61
N GLU A 147 -9.54 27.43 0.60
CA GLU A 147 -8.89 28.72 0.84
C GLU A 147 -7.54 28.89 0.12
N TYR A 148 -6.94 27.79 -0.38
CA TYR A 148 -5.70 27.80 -1.16
C TYR A 148 -5.95 27.60 -2.66
N CYS A 149 -7.21 27.46 -3.07
CA CYS A 149 -7.61 27.18 -4.44
C CYS A 149 -8.16 28.46 -5.10
N SER A 150 -7.83 28.65 -6.37
CA SER A 150 -8.25 29.79 -7.21
C SER A 150 -9.24 29.39 -8.28
#